data_AF-A0A9D5JU53-F1
#
_entry.id   AF-A0A9D5JU53-F1
#
_cell.length_a   1.000
_cell.length_b   1.000
_cell.length_c   1.000
_cell.angle_alpha   90.00
_cell.angle_beta   90.00
_cell.angle_gamma   90.00
#
_symmetry.space_group_name_H-M   'P 1'
#
loop_
_entity.id
_entity.type
_entity.pdbx_description
1 polymer ?
#
loop_
_entity_poly.entity_id
_entity_poly.type
_entity_poly.pdbx_seq_one_letter_code
_entity_poly.pdbx_strand_id
1 'polypeptide(L)'
;MNITDTLIHTLKGRSQRSNLCEIPPFKEYYPSIKNMSPQQRTFYRYLEKELSHHRYPPVDGNISYLFVYTYNIINQWEKKGLEYIYLALVELAEAYYYEKKFADYCNCWSYDCLLALKHYEDYLVVSEPEDIFSVNGQLGNMRCNVSYYLHRPVKAIDLLVMLGGKITRYTKSHATAFRDFLETSFAEDTERHGPWLQRLLSAQKSAQTYEHMFFTGVPVNTQLELSIPYYCFYAAYTLHDNFQELIRTAENRLREAHNMPKVGEGWVSETELYYALKQAFPQTQVVQHGHPEWLGKQHLDIWFPRWKIAVEYHGTQHFEPVEIFGGEQGFAAVQERDERKLRLCTENNVVLIVATERDSHDDVIQQVKQAYSSNTKL
;
A
#
# COMPACT_ATOMS: atom_id res chain seq x y z
N MET A 1 18.30 -24.48 -16.03
CA MET A 1 19.06 -23.51 -16.85
C MET A 1 18.10 -22.36 -17.09
N ASN A 2 18.29 -21.26 -16.37
CA ASN A 2 17.31 -20.19 -16.23
C ASN A 2 17.10 -19.46 -17.57
N ILE A 3 15.85 -19.46 -18.04
CA ILE A 3 15.43 -18.77 -19.27
C ILE A 3 15.59 -17.24 -19.13
N THR A 4 15.62 -16.73 -17.90
CA THR A 4 15.72 -15.31 -17.55
C THR A 4 17.07 -14.66 -17.87
N ASP A 5 18.17 -15.41 -17.91
CA ASP A 5 19.51 -14.79 -17.94
C ASP A 5 19.99 -14.41 -19.35
N THR A 6 19.28 -14.84 -20.41
CA THR A 6 19.75 -14.64 -21.80
C THR A 6 19.16 -13.39 -22.49
N LEU A 7 18.16 -12.72 -21.89
CA LEU A 7 17.51 -11.55 -22.51
C LEU A 7 17.98 -10.17 -21.99
N ILE A 8 18.69 -10.12 -20.86
CA ILE A 8 18.96 -8.88 -20.11
C ILE A 8 19.89 -7.89 -20.86
N HIS A 9 20.57 -8.29 -21.94
CA HIS A 9 21.65 -7.49 -22.52
C HIS A 9 21.38 -6.72 -23.83
N THR A 10 20.16 -6.73 -24.41
CA THR A 10 19.99 -6.27 -25.81
C THR A 10 19.02 -5.11 -26.07
N LEU A 11 18.42 -4.45 -25.07
CA LEU A 11 17.42 -3.39 -25.33
C LEU A 11 17.74 -2.01 -24.73
N LYS A 12 18.97 -1.53 -24.92
CA LYS A 12 19.29 -0.11 -24.76
C LYS A 12 19.23 0.62 -26.10
N GLY A 13 18.13 1.33 -26.32
CA GLY A 13 18.08 2.55 -27.12
C GLY A 13 17.52 2.42 -28.54
N ARG A 14 16.37 3.06 -28.77
CA ARG A 14 16.07 3.93 -29.92
C ARG A 14 14.65 4.51 -29.79
N SER A 15 14.53 5.61 -29.05
CA SER A 15 13.40 6.53 -29.20
C SER A 15 13.69 7.41 -30.41
N GLN A 16 13.24 7.01 -31.60
CA GLN A 16 13.15 7.92 -32.75
C GLN A 16 11.72 8.45 -32.80
N ARG A 17 11.53 9.71 -32.38
CA ARG A 17 10.35 10.50 -32.69
C ARG A 17 10.35 10.81 -34.19
N SER A 18 9.79 9.91 -35.01
CA SER A 18 9.47 10.20 -36.41
C SER A 18 8.01 10.64 -36.51
N ASN A 19 7.78 11.82 -37.09
CA ASN A 19 6.50 12.36 -37.58
C ASN A 19 5.30 11.40 -37.53
N LEU A 20 4.62 11.35 -36.38
CA LEU A 20 3.38 10.58 -36.24
C LEU A 20 2.20 11.53 -36.45
N CYS A 21 1.37 11.16 -37.43
CA CYS A 21 -0.03 11.58 -37.55
C CYS A 21 -0.70 11.51 -36.17
N GLU A 22 -1.49 12.52 -35.80
CA GLU A 22 -2.21 12.59 -34.52
C GLU A 22 -2.85 11.23 -34.17
N ILE A 23 -2.51 10.67 -33.00
CA ILE A 23 -3.01 9.35 -32.57
C ILE A 23 -4.52 9.48 -32.33
N PRO A 24 -5.39 8.81 -33.11
CA PRO A 24 -6.83 8.97 -32.94
C PRO A 24 -7.25 8.45 -31.56
N PRO A 25 -7.94 9.25 -30.73
CA PRO A 25 -8.29 8.84 -29.38
C PRO A 25 -9.12 7.56 -29.36
N PHE A 26 -8.75 6.58 -28.53
CA PHE A 26 -9.50 5.33 -28.37
C PHE A 26 -9.42 4.87 -26.92
N LYS A 27 -10.54 5.00 -26.20
CA LYS A 27 -10.65 4.80 -24.75
C LYS A 27 -11.92 4.00 -24.40
N GLU A 28 -12.01 2.80 -24.95
CA GLU A 28 -13.12 1.88 -24.72
C GLU A 28 -12.80 0.89 -23.59
N TYR A 29 -13.82 0.52 -22.82
CA TYR A 29 -13.70 -0.42 -21.70
C TYR A 29 -13.53 -1.88 -22.16
N TYR A 30 -14.23 -2.28 -23.23
CA TYR A 30 -14.05 -3.57 -23.93
C TYR A 30 -13.75 -3.31 -25.41
N PRO A 31 -12.51 -2.91 -25.74
CA PRO A 31 -12.19 -2.49 -27.09
C PRO A 31 -12.18 -3.68 -28.05
N SER A 32 -12.69 -3.45 -29.27
CA SER A 32 -12.57 -4.40 -30.37
C SER A 32 -12.37 -3.65 -31.69
N ILE A 33 -11.87 -4.34 -32.71
CA ILE A 33 -11.74 -3.77 -34.07
C ILE A 33 -13.09 -3.26 -34.58
N LYS A 34 -14.22 -3.86 -34.18
CA LYS A 34 -15.56 -3.43 -34.61
C LYS A 34 -15.91 -2.03 -34.11
N ASN A 35 -15.42 -1.65 -32.93
CA ASN A 35 -15.66 -0.35 -32.30
C ASN A 35 -14.85 0.79 -32.94
N MET A 36 -13.90 0.48 -33.82
CA MET A 36 -12.98 1.50 -34.33
C MET A 36 -13.58 2.34 -35.48
N SER A 37 -13.36 3.65 -35.46
CA SER A 37 -13.54 4.55 -36.60
C SER A 37 -12.55 4.23 -37.73
N PRO A 38 -12.76 4.73 -38.97
CA PRO A 38 -11.82 4.54 -40.07
C PRO A 38 -10.39 5.06 -39.76
N GLN A 39 -10.26 6.18 -39.04
CA GLN A 39 -8.96 6.70 -38.61
C GLN A 39 -8.31 5.77 -37.58
N GLN A 40 -9.07 5.33 -36.57
CA GLN A 40 -8.59 4.40 -35.54
C GLN A 40 -8.12 3.07 -36.16
N ARG A 41 -8.85 2.51 -37.15
CA ARG A 41 -8.44 1.28 -37.86
C ARG A 41 -7.16 1.47 -38.68
N THR A 42 -6.93 2.67 -39.20
CA THR A 42 -5.71 2.98 -39.94
C THR A 42 -4.51 3.03 -39.00
N PHE A 43 -4.65 3.71 -37.86
CA PHE A 43 -3.64 3.71 -36.81
C PHE A 43 -3.38 2.30 -36.24
N TYR A 44 -4.43 1.55 -35.93
CA TYR A 44 -4.31 0.18 -35.41
C TYR A 44 -3.55 -0.74 -36.38
N ARG A 45 -3.79 -0.66 -37.69
CA ARG A 45 -3.02 -1.43 -38.70
C ARG A 45 -1.54 -1.06 -38.72
N TYR A 46 -1.20 0.21 -38.53
CA TYR A 46 0.18 0.64 -38.36
C TYR A 46 0.77 0.04 -37.07
N LEU A 47 0.08 0.18 -35.94
CA LEU A 47 0.52 -0.33 -34.64
C LEU A 47 0.74 -1.86 -34.69
N GLU A 48 -0.22 -2.62 -35.19
CA GLU A 48 -0.14 -4.08 -35.34
C GLU A 48 1.05 -4.52 -36.21
N LYS A 49 1.31 -3.77 -37.30
CA LYS A 49 2.49 -4.01 -38.14
C LYS A 49 3.79 -3.73 -37.39
N GLU A 50 3.88 -2.65 -36.63
CA GLU A 50 5.09 -2.33 -35.86
C GLU A 50 5.34 -3.36 -34.76
N LEU A 51 4.30 -3.72 -34.00
CA LEU A 51 4.36 -4.71 -32.93
C LEU A 51 4.79 -6.09 -33.46
N SER A 52 4.29 -6.52 -34.62
CA SER A 52 4.73 -7.80 -35.23
C SER A 52 6.19 -7.83 -35.69
N HIS A 53 6.87 -6.68 -35.74
CA HIS A 53 8.31 -6.56 -35.98
C HIS A 53 9.09 -6.19 -34.70
N HIS A 54 8.50 -6.38 -33.51
CA HIS A 54 9.11 -6.01 -32.22
C HIS A 54 9.50 -4.53 -32.15
N ARG A 55 8.66 -3.66 -32.73
CA ARG A 55 8.76 -2.19 -32.63
C ARG A 55 7.55 -1.66 -31.88
N TYR A 56 7.79 -0.82 -30.87
CA TYR A 56 6.77 -0.40 -29.90
C TYR A 56 6.53 1.11 -29.98
N PRO A 57 5.77 1.59 -30.97
CA PRO A 57 5.45 3.01 -31.08
C PRO A 57 4.57 3.45 -29.89
N PRO A 58 4.69 4.70 -29.44
CA PRO A 58 3.87 5.20 -28.33
C PRO A 58 2.38 5.22 -28.70
N VAL A 59 1.52 5.02 -27.70
CA VAL A 59 0.06 5.14 -27.83
C VAL A 59 -0.53 6.32 -27.06
N ASP A 60 0.30 7.06 -26.32
CA ASP A 60 -0.04 8.28 -25.56
C ASP A 60 -1.34 8.16 -24.74
N GLY A 61 -1.46 7.09 -23.95
CA GLY A 61 -2.63 6.80 -23.11
C GLY A 61 -3.82 6.17 -23.84
N ASN A 62 -3.74 5.91 -25.15
CA ASN A 62 -4.78 5.22 -25.93
C ASN A 62 -4.61 3.69 -25.87
N ILE A 63 -4.50 3.17 -24.64
CA ILE A 63 -4.19 1.77 -24.35
C ILE A 63 -5.23 0.77 -24.91
N SER A 64 -6.43 1.22 -25.29
CA SER A 64 -7.43 0.36 -25.93
C SER A 64 -6.92 -0.28 -27.23
N TYR A 65 -6.00 0.36 -27.96
CA TYR A 65 -5.36 -0.28 -29.12
C TYR A 65 -4.48 -1.48 -28.72
N LEU A 66 -3.72 -1.34 -27.62
CA LEU A 66 -2.85 -2.39 -27.11
C LEU A 66 -3.67 -3.57 -26.57
N PHE A 67 -4.79 -3.30 -25.91
CA PHE A 67 -5.72 -4.36 -25.48
C PHE A 67 -6.27 -5.17 -26.66
N VAL A 68 -6.69 -4.52 -27.75
CA VAL A 68 -7.17 -5.22 -28.96
C VAL A 68 -6.10 -6.13 -29.54
N TYR A 69 -4.87 -5.62 -29.65
CA TYR A 69 -3.75 -6.42 -30.13
C TYR A 69 -3.48 -7.63 -29.21
N THR A 70 -3.45 -7.40 -27.90
CA THR A 70 -3.13 -8.43 -26.91
C THR A 70 -4.21 -9.51 -26.83
N TYR A 71 -5.49 -9.15 -26.96
CA TYR A 71 -6.58 -10.12 -27.09
C TYR A 71 -6.39 -11.03 -28.31
N ASN A 72 -5.95 -10.47 -29.44
CA ASN A 72 -5.67 -11.27 -30.63
C ASN A 72 -4.46 -12.20 -30.43
N ILE A 73 -3.45 -11.79 -29.65
CA ILE A 73 -2.33 -12.65 -29.28
C ILE A 73 -2.81 -13.81 -28.40
N ILE A 74 -3.49 -13.52 -27.29
CA ILE A 74 -3.98 -14.55 -26.34
C ILE A 74 -4.89 -15.56 -27.04
N ASN A 75 -5.79 -15.12 -27.93
CA ASN A 75 -6.68 -16.00 -28.69
C ASN A 75 -5.95 -16.95 -29.66
N GLN A 76 -4.63 -16.82 -29.86
CA GLN A 76 -3.84 -17.73 -30.69
C GLN A 76 -3.18 -18.87 -29.89
N TRP A 77 -3.43 -18.98 -28.58
CA TRP A 77 -2.76 -19.95 -27.71
C TRP A 77 -2.88 -21.40 -28.21
N GLU A 78 -4.03 -21.84 -28.75
CA GLU A 78 -4.20 -23.21 -29.28
C GLU A 78 -3.25 -23.51 -30.43
N LYS A 79 -2.95 -22.49 -31.25
CA LYS A 79 -2.08 -22.61 -32.42
C LYS A 79 -0.62 -22.39 -32.10
N LYS A 80 -0.32 -21.50 -31.16
CA LYS A 80 1.03 -20.99 -30.88
C LYS A 80 1.67 -21.55 -29.61
N GLY A 81 0.88 -22.17 -28.72
CA GLY A 81 1.33 -22.63 -27.41
C GLY A 81 1.35 -21.52 -26.37
N LEU A 82 1.19 -21.88 -25.09
CA LEU A 82 1.12 -20.92 -23.99
C LEU A 82 2.47 -20.26 -23.69
N GLU A 83 3.59 -20.92 -24.01
CA GLU A 83 4.94 -20.35 -23.87
C GLU A 83 5.12 -19.14 -24.80
N TYR A 84 4.57 -19.21 -26.02
CA TYR A 84 4.57 -18.07 -26.94
C TYR A 84 3.73 -16.92 -26.38
N ILE A 85 2.55 -17.21 -25.82
CA ILE A 85 1.68 -16.19 -25.24
C ILE A 85 2.36 -15.54 -24.03
N TYR A 86 2.95 -16.34 -23.15
CA TYR A 86 3.71 -15.87 -21.99
C TYR A 86 4.81 -14.88 -22.40
N LEU A 87 5.67 -15.27 -23.35
CA LEU A 87 6.76 -14.41 -23.82
C LEU A 87 6.24 -13.11 -24.45
N ALA A 88 5.18 -13.19 -25.27
CA ALA A 88 4.57 -12.01 -25.88
C ALA A 88 3.97 -11.06 -24.84
N LEU A 89 3.34 -11.58 -23.77
CA LEU A 89 2.76 -10.77 -22.70
C LEU A 89 3.83 -10.07 -21.88
N VAL A 90 4.91 -10.78 -21.51
CA VAL A 90 6.05 -10.19 -20.80
C VAL A 90 6.70 -9.09 -21.65
N GLU A 91 6.93 -9.36 -22.93
CA GLU A 91 7.50 -8.39 -23.86
C GLU A 91 6.63 -7.13 -23.99
N LEU A 92 5.30 -7.29 -24.09
CA LEU A 92 4.37 -6.15 -24.15
C LEU A 92 4.32 -5.37 -22.83
N ALA A 93 4.37 -6.06 -21.68
CA ALA A 93 4.41 -5.41 -20.37
C ALA A 93 5.66 -4.54 -20.21
N GLU A 94 6.83 -5.06 -20.61
CA GLU A 94 8.10 -4.33 -20.59
C GLU A 94 8.13 -3.16 -21.58
N ALA A 95 7.69 -3.40 -22.83
CA ALA A 95 7.69 -2.38 -23.87
C ALA A 95 6.79 -1.18 -23.55
N TYR A 96 5.68 -1.42 -22.84
CA TYR A 96 4.69 -0.41 -22.46
C TYR A 96 4.61 -0.22 -20.94
N TYR A 97 5.72 -0.37 -20.22
CA TYR A 97 5.77 -0.22 -18.75
C TYR A 97 5.23 1.14 -18.25
N TYR A 98 5.35 2.19 -19.07
CA TYR A 98 4.85 3.53 -18.77
C TYR A 98 3.32 3.64 -18.87
N GLU A 99 2.66 2.74 -19.59
CA GLU A 99 1.20 2.58 -19.63
C GLU A 99 0.74 1.61 -18.53
N LYS A 100 0.97 1.98 -17.26
CA LYS A 100 0.89 1.09 -16.09
C LYS A 100 -0.30 0.13 -16.09
N LYS A 101 -1.51 0.64 -16.35
CA LYS A 101 -2.72 -0.21 -16.37
C LYS A 101 -2.59 -1.36 -17.37
N PHE A 102 -2.11 -1.10 -18.59
CA PHE A 102 -1.95 -2.12 -19.62
C PHE A 102 -0.86 -3.13 -19.24
N ALA A 103 0.28 -2.65 -18.74
CA ALA A 103 1.37 -3.50 -18.29
C ALA A 103 0.93 -4.44 -17.14
N ASP A 104 0.18 -3.92 -16.16
CA ASP A 104 -0.37 -4.72 -15.06
C ASP A 104 -1.26 -5.88 -15.57
N TYR A 105 -2.13 -5.63 -16.57
CA TYR A 105 -2.95 -6.69 -17.17
C TYR A 105 -2.10 -7.75 -17.90
N CYS A 106 -1.09 -7.32 -18.66
CA CYS A 106 -0.19 -8.26 -19.33
C CYS A 106 0.56 -9.14 -18.34
N ASN A 107 1.05 -8.56 -17.24
CA ASN A 107 1.68 -9.31 -16.15
C ASN A 107 0.72 -10.35 -15.55
N CYS A 108 -0.50 -9.95 -15.18
CA CYS A 108 -1.50 -10.89 -14.65
C CYS A 108 -1.80 -12.04 -15.63
N TRP A 109 -2.01 -11.75 -16.92
CA TRP A 109 -2.23 -12.79 -17.93
C TRP A 109 -0.99 -13.66 -18.18
N SER A 110 0.22 -13.13 -17.98
CA SER A 110 1.43 -13.96 -18.07
C SER A 110 1.50 -14.97 -16.92
N TYR A 111 0.98 -14.62 -15.74
CA TYR A 111 0.89 -15.54 -14.60
C TYR A 111 -0.09 -16.68 -14.88
N ASP A 112 -1.21 -16.38 -15.53
CA ASP A 112 -2.19 -17.36 -16.02
C ASP A 112 -1.53 -18.39 -16.95
N CYS A 113 -0.63 -17.94 -17.85
CA CYS A 113 0.15 -18.86 -18.68
C CYS A 113 1.02 -19.81 -17.85
N LEU A 114 1.73 -19.30 -16.82
CA LEU A 114 2.57 -20.14 -15.96
C LEU A 114 1.77 -21.16 -15.17
N LEU A 115 0.59 -20.78 -14.66
CA LEU A 115 -0.33 -21.69 -13.98
C LEU A 115 -0.81 -22.82 -14.90
N ALA A 116 -1.21 -22.49 -16.13
CA ALA A 116 -1.65 -23.47 -17.12
C ALA A 116 -0.51 -24.38 -17.60
N LEU A 117 0.72 -23.85 -17.72
CA LEU A 117 1.93 -24.60 -18.02
C LEU A 117 2.46 -25.43 -16.84
N LYS A 118 1.85 -25.30 -15.64
CA LYS A 118 2.29 -25.94 -14.39
C LYS A 118 3.68 -25.49 -13.91
N HIS A 119 4.12 -24.31 -14.34
CA HIS A 119 5.35 -23.66 -13.89
C HIS A 119 5.12 -22.91 -12.57
N TYR A 120 4.75 -23.67 -11.54
CA TYR A 120 4.29 -23.12 -10.25
C TYR A 120 5.37 -22.37 -9.48
N GLU A 121 6.62 -22.83 -9.57
CA GLU A 121 7.77 -22.17 -8.94
C GLU A 121 8.01 -20.80 -9.57
N ASP A 122 8.05 -20.73 -10.90
CA ASP A 122 8.22 -19.49 -11.64
C ASP A 122 7.06 -18.54 -11.36
N TYR A 123 5.83 -19.04 -11.31
CA TYR A 123 4.65 -18.27 -10.91
C TYR A 123 4.86 -17.62 -9.53
N LEU A 124 5.33 -18.35 -8.52
CA LEU A 124 5.57 -17.80 -7.19
C LEU A 124 6.68 -16.74 -7.17
N VAL A 125 7.67 -16.83 -8.06
CA VAL A 125 8.73 -15.83 -8.19
C VAL A 125 8.22 -14.56 -8.85
N VAL A 126 7.63 -14.67 -10.04
CA VAL A 126 7.27 -13.49 -10.85
C VAL A 126 6.03 -12.76 -10.34
N SER A 127 5.13 -13.46 -9.66
CA SER A 127 3.88 -12.88 -9.13
C SER A 127 4.00 -12.35 -7.71
N GLU A 128 5.20 -12.31 -7.12
CA GLU A 128 5.38 -11.78 -5.77
C GLU A 128 5.05 -10.28 -5.74
N PRO A 129 4.16 -9.82 -4.83
CA PRO A 129 3.74 -8.43 -4.81
C PRO A 129 4.88 -7.49 -4.38
N GLU A 130 5.13 -6.47 -5.19
CA GLU A 130 6.03 -5.36 -4.85
C GLU A 130 5.43 -4.49 -3.73
N ASP A 131 4.16 -4.07 -3.91
CA ASP A 131 3.38 -3.38 -2.87
C ASP A 131 2.60 -4.38 -2.02
N ILE A 132 3.19 -4.76 -0.88
CA ILE A 132 2.59 -5.69 0.08
C ILE A 132 1.39 -5.10 0.85
N PHE A 133 1.10 -3.80 0.70
CA PHE A 133 0.00 -3.14 1.40
C PHE A 133 -1.25 -2.98 0.52
N SER A 134 -1.13 -3.21 -0.78
CA SER A 134 -2.27 -3.26 -1.69
C SER A 134 -2.96 -4.62 -1.59
N VAL A 135 -4.23 -4.61 -1.17
CA VAL A 135 -5.03 -5.84 -1.08
C VAL A 135 -5.34 -6.36 -2.48
N ASN A 136 -4.97 -7.61 -2.74
CA ASN A 136 -5.34 -8.34 -3.94
C ASN A 136 -5.72 -9.78 -3.54
N GLY A 137 -6.98 -9.94 -3.14
CA GLY A 137 -7.52 -11.21 -2.64
C GLY A 137 -7.33 -12.36 -3.62
N GLN A 138 -7.47 -12.12 -4.93
CA GLN A 138 -7.32 -13.16 -5.95
C GLN A 138 -5.86 -13.61 -6.08
N LEU A 139 -4.91 -12.67 -6.21
CA LEU A 139 -3.49 -12.98 -6.31
C LEU A 139 -2.98 -13.69 -5.05
N GLY A 140 -3.27 -13.12 -3.86
CA GLY A 140 -2.85 -13.71 -2.59
C GLY A 140 -3.43 -15.11 -2.40
N ASN A 141 -4.71 -15.31 -2.72
CA ASN A 141 -5.35 -16.62 -2.62
C ASN A 141 -4.75 -17.64 -3.60
N MET A 142 -4.47 -17.26 -4.85
CA MET A 142 -3.85 -18.17 -5.82
C MET A 142 -2.42 -18.54 -5.40
N ARG A 143 -1.62 -17.59 -4.91
CA ARG A 143 -0.28 -17.87 -4.36
C ARG A 143 -0.32 -18.80 -3.15
N CYS A 144 -1.33 -18.66 -2.29
CA CYS A 144 -1.58 -19.61 -1.20
C CYS A 144 -1.91 -21.01 -1.73
N ASN A 145 -2.77 -21.13 -2.74
CA ASN A 145 -3.11 -22.43 -3.36
C ASN A 145 -1.90 -23.12 -3.98
N VAL A 146 -1.09 -22.36 -4.72
CA VAL A 146 0.14 -22.88 -5.32
C VAL A 146 1.12 -23.34 -4.24
N SER A 147 1.34 -22.54 -3.20
CA SER A 147 2.22 -22.91 -2.07
C SER A 147 1.73 -24.16 -1.34
N TYR A 148 0.41 -24.28 -1.12
CA TYR A 148 -0.21 -25.45 -0.50
C TYR A 148 -0.03 -26.72 -1.33
N TYR A 149 -0.26 -26.63 -2.64
CA TYR A 149 -0.08 -27.74 -3.57
C TYR A 149 1.37 -28.22 -3.63
N LEU A 150 2.33 -27.29 -3.57
CA LEU A 150 3.77 -27.59 -3.55
C LEU A 150 4.27 -28.07 -2.16
N HIS A 151 3.40 -28.15 -1.16
CA HIS A 151 3.76 -28.48 0.22
C HIS A 151 4.84 -27.56 0.81
N ARG A 152 4.79 -26.26 0.48
CA ARG A 152 5.73 -25.25 0.97
C ARG A 152 5.11 -24.38 2.07
N PRO A 153 5.93 -23.84 2.98
CA PRO A 153 5.50 -22.77 3.86
C PRO A 153 4.96 -21.59 3.04
N VAL A 154 3.77 -21.10 3.39
CA VAL A 154 3.22 -19.89 2.79
C VAL A 154 3.98 -18.67 3.32
N LYS A 155 4.28 -17.69 2.46
CA LYS A 155 4.85 -16.43 2.90
C LYS A 155 3.79 -15.60 3.62
N ALA A 156 4.16 -14.95 4.71
CA ALA A 156 3.26 -14.08 5.45
C ALA A 156 2.71 -12.93 4.59
N ILE A 157 3.51 -12.43 3.64
CA ILE A 157 3.05 -11.42 2.67
C ILE A 157 1.91 -11.90 1.77
N ASP A 158 1.86 -13.20 1.43
CA ASP A 158 0.80 -13.74 0.58
C ASP A 158 -0.54 -13.75 1.33
N LEU A 159 -0.50 -14.06 2.63
CA LEU A 159 -1.64 -13.94 3.53
C LEU A 159 -2.06 -12.48 3.72
N LEU A 160 -1.10 -11.55 3.83
CA LEU A 160 -1.37 -10.12 3.93
C LEU A 160 -2.04 -9.53 2.70
N VAL A 161 -1.54 -9.83 1.51
CA VAL A 161 -2.14 -9.38 0.26
C VAL A 161 -3.52 -10.01 0.05
N MET A 162 -3.73 -11.25 0.52
CA MET A 162 -5.02 -11.93 0.45
C MET A 162 -6.08 -11.31 1.37
N LEU A 163 -5.75 -11.12 2.66
CA LEU A 163 -6.72 -10.77 3.71
C LEU A 163 -6.78 -9.28 4.03
N GLY A 164 -5.68 -8.56 3.77
CA GLY A 164 -5.52 -7.15 4.16
C GLY A 164 -5.29 -6.96 5.66
N GLY A 165 -4.63 -5.86 6.02
CA GLY A 165 -4.25 -5.56 7.39
C GLY A 165 -4.52 -4.11 7.78
N LYS A 166 -4.86 -3.88 9.06
CA LYS A 166 -4.87 -2.53 9.64
C LYS A 166 -3.43 -2.09 9.95
N ILE A 167 -2.81 -1.42 8.98
CA ILE A 167 -1.39 -1.04 9.01
C ILE A 167 -1.21 0.47 9.13
N THR A 168 -0.35 0.91 10.05
CA THR A 168 -0.10 2.35 10.29
C THR A 168 0.69 3.01 9.16
N ARG A 169 0.58 4.35 9.04
CA ARG A 169 1.37 5.12 8.07
C ARG A 169 2.87 4.94 8.27
N TYR A 170 3.31 4.88 9.52
CA TYR A 170 4.71 4.65 9.88
C TYR A 170 5.20 3.30 9.36
N THR A 171 4.44 2.22 9.56
CA THR A 171 4.80 0.90 9.03
C THR A 171 4.88 0.91 7.50
N LYS A 172 3.95 1.61 6.84
CA LYS A 172 3.95 1.71 5.37
C LYS A 172 5.21 2.36 4.80
N SER A 173 5.82 3.31 5.51
CA SER A 173 7.10 3.92 5.10
C SER A 173 8.33 3.04 5.37
N HIS A 174 8.15 1.87 6.01
CA HIS A 174 9.20 0.93 6.39
C HIS A 174 8.90 -0.50 5.90
N ALA A 175 8.40 -0.61 4.67
CA ALA A 175 7.87 -1.86 4.10
C ALA A 175 8.85 -3.04 4.16
N THR A 176 10.12 -2.82 3.82
CA THR A 176 11.15 -3.87 3.80
C THR A 176 11.39 -4.45 5.19
N ALA A 177 11.61 -3.60 6.19
CA ALA A 177 11.81 -4.06 7.56
C ALA A 177 10.54 -4.71 8.14
N PHE A 178 9.36 -4.15 7.82
CA PHE A 178 8.08 -4.75 8.23
C PHE A 178 7.90 -6.16 7.68
N ARG A 179 8.29 -6.42 6.42
CA ARG A 179 8.24 -7.76 5.81
C ARG A 179 8.97 -8.79 6.67
N ASP A 180 10.16 -8.49 7.15
CA ASP A 180 10.97 -9.43 7.95
C ASP A 180 10.31 -9.72 9.32
N PHE A 181 9.79 -8.68 10.00
CA PHE A 181 9.06 -8.85 11.26
C PHE A 181 7.74 -9.60 11.08
N LEU A 182 7.08 -9.41 9.94
CA LEU A 182 5.86 -10.12 9.58
C LEU A 182 6.13 -11.62 9.37
N GLU A 183 7.12 -11.97 8.55
CA GLU A 183 7.51 -13.38 8.34
C GLU A 183 7.90 -14.05 9.67
N THR A 184 8.66 -13.35 10.52
CA THR A 184 9.04 -13.87 11.84
C THR A 184 7.81 -14.14 12.73
N SER A 185 6.86 -13.21 12.76
CA SER A 185 5.65 -13.34 13.59
C SER A 185 4.77 -14.52 13.13
N PHE A 186 4.65 -14.74 11.82
CA PHE A 186 3.90 -15.85 11.25
C PHE A 186 4.63 -17.20 11.40
N ALA A 187 5.95 -17.21 11.32
CA ALA A 187 6.75 -18.42 11.55
C ALA A 187 6.62 -18.91 13.00
N GLU A 188 6.75 -18.01 13.98
CA GLU A 188 6.55 -18.34 15.40
C GLU A 188 5.14 -18.85 15.69
N ASP A 189 4.12 -18.24 15.09
CA ASP A 189 2.74 -18.69 15.24
C ASP A 189 2.50 -20.06 14.59
N THR A 190 3.13 -20.29 13.43
CA THR A 190 3.08 -21.59 12.74
C THR A 190 3.72 -22.71 13.56
N GLU A 191 4.83 -22.43 14.25
CA GLU A 191 5.46 -23.42 15.13
C GLU A 191 4.55 -23.83 16.31
N ARG A 192 3.77 -22.88 16.85
CA ARG A 192 2.88 -23.11 18.00
C ARG A 192 1.57 -23.79 17.62
N HIS A 193 0.97 -23.37 16.50
CA HIS A 193 -0.42 -23.73 16.16
C HIS A 193 -0.54 -24.59 14.90
N GLY A 194 0.57 -24.80 14.18
CA GLY A 194 0.60 -25.49 12.90
C GLY A 194 0.38 -24.57 11.69
N PRO A 195 0.51 -25.11 10.46
CA PRO A 195 0.51 -24.33 9.22
C PRO A 195 -0.77 -23.53 9.01
N TRP A 196 -0.61 -22.24 8.66
CA TRP A 196 -1.73 -21.33 8.43
C TRP A 196 -2.74 -21.81 7.40
N LEU A 197 -2.29 -22.33 6.25
CA LEU A 197 -3.20 -22.80 5.19
C LEU A 197 -4.05 -24.00 5.64
N GLN A 198 -3.48 -24.91 6.43
CA GLN A 198 -4.23 -26.04 7.00
C GLN A 198 -5.29 -25.54 8.00
N ARG A 199 -4.91 -24.61 8.88
CA ARG A 199 -5.82 -23.99 9.85
C ARG A 199 -6.97 -23.25 9.16
N LEU A 200 -6.68 -22.48 8.10
CA LEU A 200 -7.68 -21.78 7.29
C LEU A 200 -8.66 -22.77 6.66
N LEU A 201 -8.20 -23.90 6.10
CA LEU A 201 -9.09 -24.92 5.56
C LEU A 201 -9.94 -25.59 6.64
N SER A 202 -9.35 -25.96 7.78
CA SER A 202 -10.06 -26.60 8.89
C SER A 202 -11.10 -25.68 9.54
N ALA A 203 -10.91 -24.36 9.45
CA ALA A 203 -11.86 -23.37 9.95
C ALA A 203 -13.10 -23.19 9.05
N GLN A 204 -13.09 -23.74 7.83
CA GLN A 204 -14.23 -23.64 6.91
C GLN A 204 -15.28 -24.72 7.20
N LYS A 205 -16.57 -24.35 7.12
CA LYS A 205 -17.69 -25.31 7.32
C LYS A 205 -17.65 -26.48 6.33
N SER A 206 -17.20 -26.22 5.10
CA SER A 206 -16.94 -27.23 4.08
C SER A 206 -15.87 -26.68 3.13
N ALA A 207 -14.67 -27.26 3.15
CA ALA A 207 -13.65 -26.91 2.17
C ALA A 207 -14.11 -27.36 0.78
N GLN A 208 -14.35 -26.39 -0.12
CA GLN A 208 -14.75 -26.61 -1.51
C GLN A 208 -13.66 -26.08 -2.44
N THR A 209 -13.56 -26.72 -3.59
CA THR A 209 -12.71 -26.27 -4.71
C THR A 209 -13.57 -25.60 -5.76
N TYR A 210 -13.03 -24.56 -6.39
CA TYR A 210 -13.72 -23.79 -7.42
C TYR A 210 -12.97 -23.85 -8.74
N GLU A 211 -13.64 -23.52 -9.84
CA GLU A 211 -12.98 -23.31 -11.12
C GLU A 211 -12.21 -21.98 -11.10
N HIS A 212 -11.05 -21.96 -11.76
CA HIS A 212 -10.26 -20.75 -11.95
C HIS A 212 -10.43 -20.23 -13.38
N MET A 213 -10.76 -18.95 -13.52
CA MET A 213 -10.95 -18.31 -14.81
C MET A 213 -9.63 -17.71 -15.31
N PHE A 214 -9.00 -18.38 -16.27
CA PHE A 214 -7.83 -17.87 -16.97
C PHE A 214 -8.19 -16.67 -17.87
N PHE A 215 -7.23 -15.76 -18.02
CA PHE A 215 -7.31 -14.60 -18.90
C PHE A 215 -8.54 -13.72 -18.64
N THR A 216 -8.81 -13.45 -17.35
CA THR A 216 -9.99 -12.67 -16.93
C THR A 216 -10.10 -11.36 -17.71
N GLY A 217 -11.28 -11.10 -18.28
CA GLY A 217 -11.58 -9.90 -19.07
C GLY A 217 -11.19 -9.98 -20.55
N VAL A 218 -10.50 -11.04 -20.99
CA VAL A 218 -10.25 -11.29 -22.41
C VAL A 218 -11.48 -11.98 -23.01
N PRO A 219 -11.99 -11.51 -24.17
CA PRO A 219 -13.06 -12.21 -24.89
C PRO A 219 -12.48 -13.45 -25.58
N VAL A 220 -12.20 -14.48 -24.79
CA VAL A 220 -11.61 -15.75 -25.22
C VAL A 220 -12.63 -16.88 -25.04
N ASN A 221 -12.60 -17.85 -25.95
CA ASN A 221 -13.45 -19.05 -25.87
C ASN A 221 -12.60 -20.26 -25.44
N THR A 222 -11.84 -20.12 -24.35
CA THR A 222 -10.87 -21.12 -23.86
C THR A 222 -11.48 -22.12 -22.88
N GLN A 223 -11.11 -23.39 -23.03
CA GLN A 223 -11.28 -24.45 -22.03
C GLN A 223 -9.95 -24.75 -21.32
N LEU A 224 -9.31 -23.74 -20.73
CA LEU A 224 -8.14 -23.98 -19.89
C LEU A 224 -8.60 -24.37 -18.48
N GLU A 225 -7.99 -25.42 -17.94
CA GLU A 225 -8.31 -25.93 -16.62
C GLU A 225 -7.08 -25.85 -15.70
N LEU A 226 -7.31 -25.40 -14.48
CA LEU A 226 -6.26 -25.35 -13.47
C LEU A 226 -6.01 -26.77 -12.97
N SER A 227 -4.75 -27.23 -13.06
CA SER A 227 -4.38 -28.59 -12.67
C SER A 227 -4.21 -28.80 -11.16
N ILE A 228 -4.52 -27.80 -10.34
CA ILE A 228 -4.46 -27.86 -8.87
C ILE A 228 -5.82 -27.51 -8.26
N PRO A 229 -6.15 -28.04 -7.08
CA PRO A 229 -7.30 -27.57 -6.32
C PRO A 229 -7.24 -26.05 -6.08
N TYR A 230 -8.35 -25.36 -6.29
CA TYR A 230 -8.47 -23.94 -5.99
C TYR A 230 -9.42 -23.72 -4.81
N TYR A 231 -8.86 -23.59 -3.62
CA TYR A 231 -9.55 -23.28 -2.38
C TYR A 231 -9.69 -21.76 -2.19
N CYS A 232 -10.78 -21.34 -1.54
CA CYS A 232 -10.98 -19.95 -1.11
C CYS A 232 -10.50 -19.78 0.33
N PHE A 233 -9.19 -19.66 0.56
CA PHE A 233 -8.60 -19.56 1.91
C PHE A 233 -9.12 -18.34 2.70
N TYR A 234 -9.46 -17.25 2.00
CA TYR A 234 -10.03 -16.04 2.59
C TYR A 234 -11.43 -16.21 3.19
N ALA A 235 -12.10 -17.35 2.99
CA ALA A 235 -13.42 -17.61 3.56
C ALA A 235 -13.39 -18.02 5.06
N ALA A 236 -12.20 -18.15 5.65
CA ALA A 236 -12.00 -18.58 7.03
C ALA A 236 -12.04 -17.40 8.03
N TYR A 237 -13.20 -16.74 8.12
CA TYR A 237 -13.39 -15.51 8.91
C TYR A 237 -13.03 -15.63 10.39
N THR A 238 -13.12 -16.83 10.97
CA THR A 238 -12.85 -17.07 12.40
C THR A 238 -11.38 -16.87 12.78
N LEU A 239 -10.46 -16.87 11.82
CA LEU A 239 -9.03 -16.64 12.05
C LEU A 239 -8.59 -15.21 11.73
N HIS A 240 -9.52 -14.33 11.33
CA HIS A 240 -9.18 -12.96 10.95
C HIS A 240 -8.62 -12.15 12.13
N ASP A 241 -9.14 -12.34 13.34
CA ASP A 241 -8.64 -11.62 14.52
C ASP A 241 -7.22 -12.07 14.88
N ASN A 242 -6.95 -13.38 14.90
CA ASN A 242 -5.60 -13.92 15.08
C ASN A 242 -4.63 -13.37 14.02
N PHE A 243 -5.08 -13.28 12.77
CA PHE A 243 -4.29 -12.71 11.68
C PHE A 243 -3.97 -11.21 11.91
N GLN A 244 -4.93 -10.41 12.36
CA GLN A 244 -4.69 -8.99 12.70
C GLN A 244 -3.76 -8.83 13.91
N GLU A 245 -3.82 -9.72 14.90
CA GLU A 245 -2.92 -9.73 16.05
C GLU A 245 -1.46 -9.98 15.64
N LEU A 246 -1.22 -10.88 14.68
CA LEU A 246 0.14 -11.11 14.15
C LEU A 246 0.67 -9.90 13.40
N ILE A 247 -0.17 -9.23 12.60
CA ILE A 247 0.20 -7.97 11.95
C ILE A 247 0.58 -6.93 13.01
N ARG A 248 -0.26 -6.75 14.05
CA ARG A 248 0.00 -5.81 15.15
C ARG A 248 1.30 -6.16 15.87
N THR A 249 1.59 -7.44 16.08
CA THR A 249 2.84 -7.92 16.68
C THR A 249 4.04 -7.52 15.84
N ALA A 250 3.98 -7.75 14.52
CA ALA A 250 5.03 -7.35 13.60
C ALA A 250 5.24 -5.83 13.57
N GLU A 251 4.17 -5.03 13.56
CA GLU A 251 4.28 -3.56 13.65
C GLU A 251 4.95 -3.11 14.95
N ASN A 252 4.57 -3.72 16.08
CA ASN A 252 5.14 -3.36 17.37
C ASN A 252 6.62 -3.72 17.47
N ARG A 253 7.04 -4.86 16.92
CA ARG A 253 8.47 -5.24 16.85
C ARG A 253 9.28 -4.26 16.01
N LEU A 254 8.74 -3.82 14.86
CA LEU A 254 9.35 -2.77 14.05
C LEU A 254 9.51 -1.46 14.83
N ARG A 255 8.47 -1.07 15.58
CA ARG A 255 8.49 0.16 16.39
C ARG A 255 9.48 0.06 17.54
N GLU A 256 9.50 -1.05 18.27
CA GLU A 256 10.48 -1.31 19.33
C GLU A 256 11.92 -1.29 18.81
N ALA A 257 12.18 -1.90 17.64
CA ALA A 257 13.49 -1.87 17.00
C ALA A 257 13.94 -0.44 16.65
N HIS A 258 13.00 0.48 16.48
CA HIS A 258 13.26 1.91 16.24
C HIS A 258 13.06 2.76 17.51
N ASN A 259 13.00 2.15 18.70
CA ASN A 259 12.79 2.81 20.00
C ASN A 259 11.50 3.65 20.08
N MET A 260 10.43 3.21 19.42
CA MET A 260 9.12 3.84 19.45
C MET A 260 8.13 3.10 20.36
N PRO A 261 7.19 3.80 21.00
CA PRO A 261 6.11 3.16 21.75
C PRO A 261 5.25 2.29 20.83
N LYS A 262 4.67 1.21 21.34
CA LYS A 262 3.79 0.32 20.56
C LYS A 262 2.57 1.07 20.05
N VAL A 263 1.93 0.52 19.03
CA VAL A 263 0.67 1.07 18.55
C VAL A 263 -0.40 0.91 19.63
N GLY A 264 -1.04 2.02 19.99
CA GLY A 264 -1.98 2.11 21.10
C GLY A 264 -1.33 2.50 22.44
N GLU A 265 0.00 2.51 22.54
CA GLU A 265 0.75 2.93 23.74
C GLU A 265 1.37 4.33 23.60
N GLY A 266 1.27 4.96 22.42
CA GLY A 266 1.79 6.30 22.19
C GLY A 266 1.50 6.84 20.80
N TRP A 267 0.39 7.56 20.67
CA TRP A 267 0.15 8.63 19.70
C TRP A 267 -0.73 9.64 20.43
N VAL A 268 -0.22 10.85 20.61
CA VAL A 268 -0.98 11.93 21.21
C VAL A 268 -1.54 12.74 20.07
N SER A 269 -2.81 12.56 19.69
CA SER A 269 -3.46 13.62 18.92
C SER A 269 -3.84 14.74 19.88
N GLU A 270 -3.83 15.99 19.41
CA GLU A 270 -4.26 17.14 20.20
C GLU A 270 -5.64 16.90 20.85
N THR A 271 -6.55 16.27 20.10
CA THR A 271 -7.90 15.93 20.57
C THR A 271 -7.89 14.85 21.64
N GLU A 272 -7.11 13.78 21.49
CA GLU A 272 -6.99 12.74 22.52
C GLU A 272 -6.29 13.28 23.78
N LEU A 273 -5.26 14.11 23.61
CA LEU A 273 -4.58 14.80 24.72
C LEU A 273 -5.56 15.65 25.51
N TYR A 274 -6.41 16.41 24.82
CA TYR A 274 -7.44 17.22 25.45
C TYR A 274 -8.39 16.38 26.31
N TYR A 275 -8.90 15.26 25.78
CA TYR A 275 -9.78 14.38 26.55
C TYR A 275 -9.06 13.73 27.74
N ALA A 276 -7.83 13.28 27.56
CA ALA A 276 -7.02 12.71 28.63
C ALA A 276 -6.79 13.72 29.76
N LEU A 277 -6.38 14.95 29.43
CA LEU A 277 -6.18 16.03 30.39
C LEU A 277 -7.49 16.45 31.08
N LYS A 278 -8.60 16.54 30.34
CA LYS A 278 -9.92 16.84 30.89
C LYS A 278 -10.39 15.78 31.88
N GLN A 279 -10.14 14.50 31.58
CA GLN A 279 -10.47 13.39 32.47
C GLN A 279 -9.54 13.34 33.69
N ALA A 280 -8.26 13.65 33.54
CA ALA A 280 -7.27 13.65 34.62
C ALA A 280 -7.46 14.81 35.62
N PHE A 281 -8.07 15.92 35.19
CA PHE A 281 -8.25 17.12 36.00
C PHE A 281 -9.70 17.62 36.06
N PRO A 282 -10.65 16.79 36.54
CA PRO A 282 -12.09 17.13 36.55
C PRO A 282 -12.43 18.32 37.47
N GLN A 283 -11.54 18.67 38.40
CA GLN A 283 -11.69 19.76 39.36
C GLN A 283 -11.45 21.16 38.76
N THR A 284 -10.93 21.25 37.54
CA THR A 284 -10.63 22.53 36.88
C THR A 284 -11.21 22.57 35.48
N GLN A 285 -11.31 23.77 34.93
CA GLN A 285 -11.74 23.94 33.56
C GLN A 285 -10.57 23.67 32.61
N VAL A 286 -10.78 22.76 31.66
CA VAL A 286 -9.88 22.48 30.54
C VAL A 286 -10.59 22.89 29.25
N VAL A 287 -9.97 23.76 28.47
CA VAL A 287 -10.54 24.36 27.25
C VAL A 287 -9.68 23.94 26.06
N GLN A 288 -10.30 23.33 25.04
CA GLN A 288 -9.64 23.10 23.76
C GLN A 288 -9.70 24.37 22.90
N HIS A 289 -8.64 24.65 22.15
CA HIS A 289 -8.47 25.86 21.35
C HIS A 289 -8.75 27.15 22.17
N GLY A 290 -8.04 27.30 23.28
CA GLY A 290 -8.18 28.44 24.17
C GLY A 290 -7.80 29.76 23.48
N HIS A 291 -8.71 30.74 23.52
CA HIS A 291 -8.50 32.08 22.96
C HIS A 291 -8.46 33.15 24.07
N PRO A 292 -7.40 33.23 24.88
CA PRO A 292 -7.27 34.32 25.82
C PRO A 292 -7.05 35.65 25.08
N GLU A 293 -7.68 36.74 25.55
CA GLU A 293 -7.70 38.05 24.86
C GLU A 293 -6.29 38.57 24.52
N TRP A 294 -5.32 38.34 25.40
CA TRP A 294 -3.92 38.77 25.23
C TRP A 294 -3.16 38.03 24.11
N LEU A 295 -3.68 36.91 23.60
CA LEU A 295 -3.06 36.12 22.54
C LEU A 295 -3.46 36.59 21.12
N GLY A 296 -4.46 37.47 21.04
CA GLY A 296 -4.93 38.07 19.80
C GLY A 296 -5.61 37.04 18.89
N LYS A 297 -5.10 36.90 17.65
CA LYS A 297 -5.68 35.99 16.64
C LYS A 297 -5.23 34.54 16.77
N GLN A 298 -4.27 34.24 17.65
CA GLN A 298 -3.78 32.87 17.87
C GLN A 298 -4.62 32.16 18.93
N HIS A 299 -4.45 30.86 19.06
CA HIS A 299 -5.03 30.05 20.13
C HIS A 299 -3.98 29.17 20.81
N LEU A 300 -4.35 28.67 21.98
CA LEU A 300 -3.66 27.60 22.69
C LEU A 300 -4.38 26.30 22.42
N ASP A 301 -3.68 25.23 22.05
CA ASP A 301 -4.34 23.95 21.74
C ASP A 301 -5.17 23.44 22.93
N ILE A 302 -4.58 23.45 24.12
CA ILE A 302 -5.26 23.09 25.37
C ILE A 302 -4.92 24.10 26.46
N TRP A 303 -5.95 24.67 27.09
CA TRP A 303 -5.81 25.77 28.03
C TRP A 303 -6.48 25.46 29.38
N PHE A 304 -5.75 25.72 30.47
CA PHE A 304 -6.23 25.66 31.86
C PHE A 304 -6.31 27.09 32.43
N PRO A 305 -7.42 27.83 32.22
CA PRO A 305 -7.49 29.26 32.53
C PRO A 305 -7.17 29.60 33.98
N ARG A 306 -7.66 28.77 34.92
CA ARG A 306 -7.50 28.97 36.36
C ARG A 306 -6.09 28.67 36.84
N TRP A 307 -5.41 27.71 36.22
CA TRP A 307 -4.07 27.29 36.64
C TRP A 307 -2.96 28.04 35.93
N LYS A 308 -3.32 28.82 34.89
CA LYS A 308 -2.38 29.51 34.02
C LYS A 308 -1.38 28.54 33.38
N ILE A 309 -1.88 27.40 32.89
CA ILE A 309 -1.10 26.36 32.21
C ILE A 309 -1.69 26.14 30.82
N ALA A 310 -0.85 26.12 29.81
CA ALA A 310 -1.18 25.80 28.44
C ALA A 310 -0.39 24.58 27.97
N VAL A 311 -1.00 23.76 27.12
CA VAL A 311 -0.34 22.64 26.45
C VAL A 311 -0.51 22.82 24.94
N GLU A 312 0.60 22.80 24.22
CA GLU A 312 0.67 22.87 22.75
C GLU A 312 1.15 21.53 22.20
N TYR A 313 0.52 21.05 21.13
CA TYR A 313 0.93 19.84 20.44
C TYR A 313 1.69 20.18 19.16
N HIS A 314 3.01 20.02 19.20
CA HIS A 314 3.88 20.30 18.06
C HIS A 314 4.07 19.06 17.20
N GLY A 315 3.53 19.10 15.99
CA GLY A 315 3.82 18.13 14.93
C GLY A 315 5.16 18.38 14.24
N THR A 316 5.51 17.51 13.28
CA THR A 316 6.77 17.55 12.52
C THR A 316 7.07 18.92 11.89
N GLN A 317 6.04 19.67 11.48
CA GLN A 317 6.18 21.00 10.89
C GLN A 317 6.80 22.07 11.82
N HIS A 318 6.89 21.82 13.13
CA HIS A 318 7.55 22.70 14.10
C HIS A 318 9.05 22.45 14.21
N PHE A 319 9.55 21.35 13.64
CA PHE A 319 10.96 20.93 13.78
C PHE A 319 11.72 20.88 12.46
N GLU A 320 11.02 20.66 11.35
CA GLU A 320 11.63 20.59 10.02
C GLU A 320 10.73 21.20 8.93
N PRO A 321 11.33 21.69 7.82
CA PRO A 321 10.57 22.17 6.67
C PRO A 321 9.82 21.03 5.99
N VAL A 322 8.51 21.22 5.83
CA VAL A 322 7.64 20.27 5.16
C VAL A 322 7.01 20.94 3.94
N GLU A 323 7.25 20.37 2.75
CA GLU A 323 6.82 20.95 1.46
C GLU A 323 5.33 21.32 1.42
N ILE A 324 4.45 20.44 1.91
CA ILE A 324 3.00 20.69 1.92
C ILE A 324 2.60 21.89 2.81
N PHE A 325 3.47 22.29 3.74
CA PHE A 325 3.28 23.41 4.66
C PHE A 325 4.11 24.65 4.28
N GLY A 326 4.62 24.71 3.05
CA GLY A 326 5.37 25.86 2.53
C GLY A 326 6.89 25.75 2.64
N GLY A 327 7.41 24.54 2.89
CA GLY A 327 8.85 24.25 2.92
C GLY A 327 9.60 25.14 3.92
N GLU A 328 10.79 25.60 3.53
CA GLU A 328 11.66 26.46 4.36
C GLU A 328 11.00 27.77 4.80
N GLN A 329 10.23 28.42 3.92
CA GLN A 329 9.54 29.67 4.26
C GLN A 329 8.39 29.43 5.24
N GLY A 330 7.66 28.33 5.07
CA GLY A 330 6.63 27.88 6.01
C GLY A 330 7.20 27.60 7.38
N PHE A 331 8.35 26.92 7.44
CA PHE A 331 9.04 26.58 8.68
C PHE A 331 9.50 27.83 9.46
N ALA A 332 10.16 28.78 8.79
CA ALA A 332 10.56 30.04 9.42
C ALA A 332 9.37 30.82 10.00
N ALA A 333 8.24 30.84 9.30
CA ALA A 333 7.02 31.49 9.78
C ALA A 333 6.36 30.75 10.97
N VAL A 334 6.53 29.42 11.07
CA VAL A 334 6.10 28.63 12.24
C VAL A 334 6.96 28.98 13.44
N GLN A 335 8.29 29.00 13.29
CA GLN A 335 9.21 29.38 14.37
C GLN A 335 8.92 30.78 14.93
N GLU A 336 8.70 31.76 14.06
CA GLU A 336 8.36 33.13 14.49
C GLU A 336 7.04 33.17 15.31
N ARG A 337 6.05 32.35 14.92
CA ARG A 337 4.77 32.26 15.64
C ARG A 337 4.94 31.60 17.00
N ASP A 338 5.73 30.53 17.08
CA ASP A 338 6.00 29.79 18.32
C ASP A 338 6.77 30.66 19.32
N GLU A 339 7.80 31.38 18.87
CA GLU A 339 8.54 32.34 19.69
C GLU A 339 7.63 33.46 20.23
N ARG A 340 6.78 34.01 19.37
CA ARG A 340 5.79 35.02 19.78
C ARG A 340 4.81 34.46 20.81
N LYS A 341 4.33 33.24 20.61
CA LYS A 341 3.39 32.56 21.51
C LYS A 341 4.01 32.33 22.89
N LEU A 342 5.25 31.82 22.93
CA LEU A 342 6.00 31.62 24.17
C LEU A 342 6.21 32.94 24.92
N ARG A 343 6.57 34.02 24.22
CA ARG A 343 6.74 35.35 24.83
C ARG A 343 5.44 35.84 25.47
N LEU A 344 4.33 35.79 24.74
CA LEU A 344 3.02 36.22 25.23
C LEU A 344 2.53 35.39 26.42
N CYS A 345 2.79 34.08 26.42
CA CYS A 345 2.51 33.22 27.57
C CYS A 345 3.32 33.67 28.79
N THR A 346 4.62 33.89 28.61
CA THR A 346 5.52 34.35 29.68
C THR A 346 5.07 35.68 30.30
N GLU A 347 4.77 36.67 29.47
CA GLU A 347 4.29 38.00 29.91
C GLU A 347 2.97 37.92 30.70
N ASN A 348 2.14 36.91 30.43
CA ASN A 348 0.85 36.70 31.09
C ASN A 348 0.90 35.66 32.21
N ASN A 349 2.12 35.30 32.68
CA ASN A 349 2.37 34.31 33.72
C ASN A 349 1.74 32.94 33.42
N VAL A 350 1.83 32.52 32.16
CA VAL A 350 1.33 31.24 31.68
C VAL A 350 2.49 30.28 31.48
N VAL A 351 2.42 29.12 32.14
CA VAL A 351 3.34 28.01 31.89
C VAL A 351 2.92 27.31 30.60
N LEU A 352 3.79 27.35 29.59
CA LEU A 352 3.58 26.68 28.30
C LEU A 352 4.33 25.34 28.31
N ILE A 353 3.58 24.25 28.19
CA ILE A 353 4.11 22.89 28.03
C ILE A 353 3.99 22.52 26.55
N VAL A 354 5.09 22.07 25.94
CA VAL A 354 5.08 21.59 24.56
C VAL A 354 5.09 20.06 24.58
N ALA A 355 4.06 19.46 24.01
CA ALA A 355 3.95 18.04 23.76
C ALA A 355 4.25 17.76 22.29
N THR A 356 4.84 16.59 22.02
CA THR A 356 5.22 16.13 20.69
C THR A 356 4.71 14.70 20.47
N GLU A 357 4.88 14.19 19.25
CA GLU A 357 4.59 12.78 18.92
C GLU A 357 5.40 11.76 19.74
N ARG A 358 6.42 12.21 20.48
CA ARG A 358 7.29 11.37 21.32
C ARG A 358 6.80 11.27 22.76
N ASP A 359 5.91 12.17 23.20
CA ASP A 359 5.41 12.22 24.57
C ASP A 359 4.20 11.29 24.73
N SER A 360 4.06 10.62 25.88
CA SER A 360 2.82 9.90 26.21
C SER A 360 1.80 10.82 26.90
N HIS A 361 0.51 10.44 26.92
CA HIS A 361 -0.50 11.20 27.67
C HIS A 361 -0.14 11.32 29.16
N ASP A 362 0.39 10.26 29.75
CA ASP A 362 0.76 10.25 31.18
C ASP A 362 1.91 11.21 31.47
N ASP A 363 2.90 11.31 30.58
CA ASP A 363 4.02 12.25 30.73
C ASP A 363 3.52 13.68 30.78
N VAL A 364 2.66 14.07 29.83
CA VAL A 364 2.09 15.43 29.78
C VAL A 364 1.21 15.70 31.01
N ILE A 365 0.41 14.71 31.46
CA ILE A 365 -0.37 14.81 32.69
C ILE A 365 0.54 15.07 33.90
N GLN A 366 1.69 14.40 34.00
CA GLN A 366 2.65 14.64 35.09
C GLN A 366 3.28 16.03 35.01
N GLN A 367 3.63 16.51 33.81
CA GLN A 367 4.15 17.87 33.61
C GLN A 367 3.12 18.93 34.07
N VAL A 368 1.84 18.76 33.72
CA VAL A 368 0.76 19.65 34.19
C VAL A 368 0.62 19.60 35.72
N LYS A 369 0.71 18.42 36.36
CA LYS A 369 0.70 18.29 37.83
C LYS A 369 1.86 19.02 38.49
N GLN A 370 3.06 18.91 37.92
CA GLN A 370 4.26 19.57 38.43
C GLN A 370 4.17 21.09 38.29
N ALA A 371 3.71 21.59 37.14
CA ALA A 371 3.48 23.01 36.90
C ALA A 371 2.45 23.58 37.88
N TYR A 372 1.32 22.89 38.08
CA TYR A 372 0.30 23.31 39.05
C TYR A 372 0.82 23.35 40.49
N SER A 373 1.59 22.33 40.89
CA SER A 373 2.19 22.24 42.23
C SER A 373 3.24 23.32 42.49
N SER A 374 3.92 23.78 41.44
CA SER A 374 4.91 24.86 41.52
C SER A 374 4.24 26.23 41.63
N ASN A 375 3.12 26.44 40.91
CA ASN A 375 2.33 27.68 40.97
C ASN A 375 1.55 27.87 42.28
N THR A 376 1.29 26.80 43.03
CA THR A 376 0.54 26.85 44.30
C THR A 376 1.44 26.94 45.55
N LYS A 377 2.78 26.88 45.38
CA LYS A 377 3.77 27.04 46.44
C LYS A 377 4.39 28.44 46.52
N LEU A 378 3.95 29.35 45.65
CA LEU A 378 4.16 30.80 45.70
C LEU A 378 2.95 31.45 46.38
#